data_AF-A0A7X8QNP9-F1
#
_entry.id   AF-A0A7X8QNP9-F1
#
_cell.length_a   1.000
_cell.length_b   1.000
_cell.length_c   1.000
_cell.angle_alpha   90.00
_cell.angle_beta   90.00
_cell.angle_gamma   90.00
#
_symmetry.space_group_name_H-M   'P 1'
#
loop_
_entity.id
_entity.type
_entity.pdbx_description
1 polymer ?
#
loop_
_entity_poly.entity_id
_entity_poly.type
_entity_poly.pdbx_seq_one_letter_code
_entity_poly.pdbx_strand_id
1 'polypeptide(L)' 'MRKIYIDNVKGNELLAKSIYDSQGRILLAEGMTLRLNYISKLKEMGIVSLYIEDQFSKGIQEENFLSYSVRE' A
#
# COMPACT_ATOMS: atom_id res chain seq x y z
N MET A 1 -9.37 -7.88 -1.93
CA MET A 1 -9.30 -6.47 -2.41
C MET A 1 -10.47 -5.63 -1.93
N ARG A 2 -10.19 -4.37 -1.56
CA ARG A 2 -11.16 -3.35 -1.14
C ARG A 2 -10.83 -2.02 -1.82
N LYS A 3 -11.85 -1.27 -2.26
CA LYS A 3 -11.68 0.10 -2.75
C LYS A 3 -11.64 1.05 -1.56
N ILE A 4 -10.64 1.94 -1.54
CA ILE A 4 -10.47 2.98 -0.53
C ILE A 4 -10.19 4.32 -1.20
N TYR A 5 -10.68 5.40 -0.61
CA TYR A 5 -10.30 6.75 -1.04
C TYR A 5 -8.84 7.00 -0.68
N ILE A 6 -8.12 7.67 -1.58
CA ILE A 6 -6.69 7.95 -1.37
C ILE A 6 -6.43 8.75 -0.07
N ASP A 7 -7.42 9.54 0.35
CA ASP A 7 -7.38 10.33 1.58
C ASP A 7 -7.46 9.48 2.87
N ASN A 8 -8.01 8.27 2.77
CA ASN A 8 -8.16 7.34 3.89
C ASN A 8 -7.01 6.32 3.99
N VAL A 9 -6.03 6.38 3.08
CA VAL A 9 -4.87 5.48 3.09
C VAL A 9 -3.90 5.92 4.18
N LYS A 10 -3.50 4.98 5.05
CA LYS A 10 -2.67 5.26 6.23
C LYS A 10 -1.18 5.18 5.98
N GLY A 11 -0.74 4.54 4.90
CA GLY A 11 0.68 4.47 4.57
C GLY A 11 1.29 3.06 4.69
N ASN A 12 0.49 2.07 5.06
CA ASN A 12 0.92 0.71 5.40
C ASN A 12 0.10 -0.37 4.68
N GLU A 13 -0.88 0.04 3.88
CA GLU A 13 -1.71 -0.85 3.08
C GLU A 13 -0.97 -1.33 1.83
N LEU A 14 -1.36 -2.50 1.33
CA LEU A 14 -0.77 -3.11 0.15
C LEU A 14 -1.65 -2.88 -1.06
N LEU A 15 -1.04 -2.52 -2.19
CA LEU A 15 -1.73 -2.33 -3.46
C LEU A 15 -2.32 -3.66 -3.95
N ALA A 16 -3.63 -3.72 -4.21
CA ALA A 16 -4.27 -4.88 -4.83
C ALA A 16 -4.21 -4.87 -6.36
N LYS A 17 -3.91 -3.70 -6.96
CA LYS A 17 -3.81 -3.53 -8.41
C LYS A 17 -2.71 -2.55 -8.75
N SER A 18 -1.86 -2.90 -9.72
CA SER A 18 -0.85 -2.00 -10.26
C SER A 18 -1.46 -0.69 -10.73
N ILE A 19 -0.78 0.42 -10.44
CA ILE A 19 -1.13 1.76 -10.92
C ILE A 19 -0.25 2.06 -12.12
N TYR A 20 -0.86 2.57 -13.18
CA TYR A 20 -0.20 2.93 -14.41
C TYR A 20 -0.23 4.44 -14.61
N ASP A 21 0.82 4.97 -15.24
CA ASP A 21 0.87 6.35 -15.73
C ASP A 21 -0.01 6.54 -16.97
N SER A 22 -0.21 7.79 -17.40
CA SER A 22 -0.94 8.11 -18.64
C SER A 22 -0.35 7.42 -19.89
N GLN A 23 0.93 7.06 -19.87
CA GLN A 23 1.62 6.33 -20.94
C GLN A 23 1.54 4.80 -20.81
N GLY A 24 0.77 4.26 -19.86
CA GLY A 24 0.64 2.81 -19.65
C GLY A 24 1.84 2.15 -18.95
N ARG A 25 2.77 2.94 -18.41
CA ARG A 25 3.92 2.43 -17.63
C ARG A 25 3.52 2.17 -16.19
N ILE A 26 4.03 1.11 -15.58
CA ILE A 26 3.79 0.80 -14.17
C ILE A 26 4.45 1.87 -13.29
N LEU A 27 3.66 2.55 -12.47
CA LEU A 27 4.12 3.48 -11.44
C LEU A 27 4.31 2.78 -10.10
N LEU A 28 3.35 1.93 -9.74
CA LEU A 28 3.38 1.09 -8.56
C LEU A 28 2.83 -0.28 -8.94
N ALA A 29 3.57 -1.34 -8.62
CA ALA A 29 3.14 -2.70 -8.88
C ALA A 29 2.14 -3.16 -7.80
N GLU A 30 1.29 -4.14 -8.16
CA GLU A 30 0.51 -4.86 -7.16
C GLU A 30 1.42 -5.48 -6.09
N GLY A 31 0.91 -5.60 -4.87
CA GLY A 31 1.66 -6.11 -3.74
C GLY A 31 2.67 -5.13 -3.12
N MET A 32 2.84 -3.92 -3.67
CA MET A 32 3.65 -2.88 -3.04
C MET A 32 2.94 -2.18 -1.88
N THR A 33 3.69 -1.82 -0.84
CA THR A 33 3.17 -1.00 0.26
C THR A 33 2.99 0.45 -0.16
N LEU A 34 1.78 0.98 0.03
CA LEU A 34 1.43 2.37 -0.21
C LEU A 34 2.04 3.27 0.85
N ARG A 35 3.28 3.72 0.67
CA ARG A 35 3.90 4.72 1.53
C ARG A 35 3.33 6.13 1.30
N LEU A 36 3.37 6.98 2.32
CA LEU A 36 2.88 8.37 2.27
C LEU A 36 3.44 9.18 1.08
N ASN A 37 4.72 9.00 0.75
CA ASN A 37 5.36 9.68 -0.38
C ASN A 37 4.68 9.34 -1.72
N TYR A 38 4.19 8.11 -1.87
CA TYR A 38 3.44 7.70 -3.05
C TYR A 38 2.03 8.31 -3.06
N ILE A 39 1.36 8.35 -1.91
CA ILE A 39 0.01 8.91 -1.78
C ILE A 39 -0.03 10.36 -2.26
N SER A 40 0.95 11.19 -1.83
CA SER A 40 1.04 12.58 -2.28
C SER A 40 1.15 12.68 -3.80
N LYS A 41 2.05 11.90 -4.40
CA LYS A 41 2.27 11.91 -5.85
C LYS A 41 1.05 11.43 -6.64
N LEU A 42 0.37 10.40 -6.14
CA LEU A 42 -0.86 9.87 -6.72
C LEU A 42 -2.02 10.90 -6.62
N LYS A 43 -2.11 11.66 -5.52
CA LYS A 43 -3.06 12.77 -5.37
C LYS A 43 -2.79 13.87 -6.41
N GLU A 44 -1.53 14.26 -6.60
CA GLU A 44 -1.13 15.25 -7.61
C GLU A 44 -1.46 14.80 -9.03
N MET A 45 -1.44 13.49 -9.30
CA MET A 45 -1.86 12.91 -10.58
C MET A 45 -3.38 12.84 -10.76
N GLY A 46 -4.17 13.29 -9.78
CA GLY A 46 -5.63 13.26 -9.82
C GLY A 46 -6.25 11.90 -9.46
N ILE A 47 -5.49 10.98 -8.87
CA ILE A 47 -6.01 9.68 -8.45
C ILE A 47 -6.77 9.83 -7.14
N VAL A 48 -8.07 9.55 -7.17
CA VAL A 48 -8.99 9.75 -6.02
C VAL A 48 -9.22 8.50 -5.17
N SER A 49 -9.02 7.31 -5.74
CA SER A 49 -9.30 6.04 -5.06
C SER A 49 -8.43 4.92 -5.58
N LEU A 50 -8.05 4.01 -4.68
CA LEU A 50 -7.14 2.91 -4.92
C LEU A 50 -7.79 1.59 -4.50
N TYR A 51 -7.28 0.48 -5.03
CA TYR A 51 -7.61 -0.86 -4.55
C TYR A 51 -6.49 -1.34 -3.65
N ILE A 52 -6.82 -1.67 -2.40
CA ILE A 52 -5.91 -2.26 -1.44
C ILE A 52 -6.25 -3.73 -1.18
N GLU A 53 -5.26 -4.50 -0.79
CA GLU A 53 -5.48 -5.85 -0.29
C GLU A 53 -6.20 -5.79 1.06
N ASP A 54 -7.11 -6.74 1.27
CA ASP A 54 -7.80 -6.89 2.55
C ASP A 54 -7.03 -7.92 3.39
N GLN A 55 -7.04 -7.75 4.72
CA GLN A 55 -6.27 -8.56 5.68
C GLN A 55 -6.54 -10.08 5.60
N PHE A 56 -7.63 -10.48 4.94
CA PHE A 56 -7.95 -11.88 4.68
C PHE A 56 -7.12 -12.51 3.53
N SER A 57 -6.33 -11.73 2.79
CA SER A 57 -5.68 -12.15 1.55
C SER A 57 -4.15 -12.35 1.65
N LYS A 58 -3.52 -11.94 2.77
CA LYS A 58 -2.07 -12.14 2.97
C LYS A 58 -1.77 -13.02 4.17
N GLY A 59 -1.64 -14.32 3.90
CA GLY A 59 -0.77 -15.16 4.71
C GLY A 59 0.64 -14.59 4.71
N ILE A 60 1.18 -14.34 5.90
CA ILE A 60 2.61 -14.25 6.23
C ILE A 60 3.38 -13.19 5.40
N GLN A 61 3.37 -11.94 5.87
CA GLN A 61 4.57 -11.10 5.75
C GLN A 61 4.96 -10.66 7.16
N GLU A 62 5.95 -11.37 7.68
CA GLU A 62 6.64 -11.15 8.94
C GLU A 62 7.20 -9.72 9.00
N GLU A 63 6.51 -8.83 9.72
CA GLU A 63 7.21 -7.75 10.42
C GLU A 63 7.63 -8.31 11.79
N ASN A 64 8.73 -9.05 11.73
CA ASN A 64 9.53 -9.47 12.86
C ASN A 64 9.97 -8.24 13.68
N PHE A 65 9.22 -7.90 14.72
CA PHE A 65 9.67 -6.97 15.76
C PHE A 65 9.20 -7.44 17.14
N LEU A 66 9.52 -8.69 17.48
CA LEU A 66 9.65 -9.09 18.88
C LEU A 66 11.12 -9.34 19.17
N SER A 67 11.88 -8.25 19.31
CA SER A 67 13.13 -8.30 20.06
C SER A 67 12.76 -8.53 21.53
N TYR A 68 12.56 -9.78 21.92
CA TYR A 68 12.54 -10.18 23.33
C TYR A 68 13.96 -10.04 23.87
N SER A 69 14.30 -8.85 24.34
CA SER A 69 15.38 -8.69 25.31
C SER A 69 14.80 -9.01 26.68
N VAL A 70 14.71 -10.29 27.04
CA VAL A 70 14.56 -10.64 28.45
C VAL A 70 15.89 -10.28 29.11
N ARG A 71 15.89 -9.18 29.86
CA ARG A 71 16.93 -8.87 30.83
C ARG A 71 16.30 -8.84 32.21
N GLU A 72 16.91 -9.67 33.06
CA GLU A 72 16.75 -9.88 34.51
C GLU A 72 15.52 -10.67 34.97
#